data_AF-A0A832UBV4-F1
#
_entry.id   AF-A0A832UBV4-F1
#
_cell.length_a   1.000
_cell.length_b   1.000
_cell.length_c   1.000
_cell.angle_alpha   90.00
_cell.angle_beta   90.00
_cell.angle_gamma   90.00
#
_symmetry.space_group_name_H-M   'P 1'
#
loop_
_entity.id
_entity.type
_entity.pdbx_description
1 polymer ?
#
loop_
_entity_poly.entity_id
_entity_poly.type
_entity_poly.pdbx_seq_one_letter_code
_entity_poly.pdbx_strand_id
1 'polypeptide(L)'
;STAGTYTIKLTVTNSVGSNTVTKTNYIKVVTKPVADFTSSVTSGKAPINVAFTDTSTGTPTKWKWSFGDGVTSTQQNPIHK
;
A
#
# COMPACT_ATOMS: atom_id res chain seq x y z
N SER A 1 13.44 6.20 -7.39
CA SER A 1 13.83 5.58 -6.10
C SER A 1 13.43 4.12 -6.16
N THR A 2 14.34 3.21 -5.84
CA THR A 2 14.07 1.76 -5.86
C THR A 2 13.52 1.33 -4.52
N ALA A 3 12.64 0.34 -4.49
CA ALA A 3 12.24 -0.26 -3.22
C ALA A 3 13.45 -0.92 -2.56
N GLY A 4 13.57 -0.79 -1.25
CA GLY A 4 14.71 -1.31 -0.51
C GLY A 4 14.93 -0.61 0.83
N THR A 5 15.89 -1.12 1.58
CA THR A 5 16.37 -0.48 2.81
C THR A 5 17.70 0.21 2.55
N TYR A 6 17.84 1.41 3.09
CA TYR A 6 19.03 2.25 2.90
C TYR A 6 19.70 2.52 4.23
N THR A 7 21.01 2.27 4.27
CA THR A 7 21.88 2.66 5.38
C THR A 7 22.37 4.08 5.15
N ILE A 8 22.19 4.93 6.15
CA ILE A 8 22.57 6.34 6.09
C ILE A 8 23.85 6.53 6.90
N LYS A 9 24.83 7.22 6.31
CA LYS A 9 26.10 7.57 6.94
C LYS A 9 26.26 9.08 6.91
N LEU A 10 26.49 9.68 8.06
CA LEU A 10 26.88 11.09 8.19
C LEU A 10 28.30 11.15 8.74
N THR A 11 29.18 11.82 8.01
CA THR A 11 30.54 12.11 8.46
C THR A 11 30.69 13.62 8.58
N VAL A 12 31.12 14.09 9.75
CA VAL A 12 31.41 15.50 10.03
C VAL A 12 32.92 15.65 10.23
N THR A 13 33.51 16.70 9.69
CA THR A 13 34.96 16.91 9.71
C THR A 13 35.29 18.38 9.95
N ASN A 14 36.29 18.64 10.77
CA ASN A 14 36.87 19.96 11.00
C ASN A 14 38.40 19.88 10.94
N SER A 15 39.08 20.98 11.25
CA SER A 15 40.55 21.06 11.20
C SER A 15 41.28 20.11 12.16
N VAL A 16 40.60 19.57 13.16
CA VAL A 16 41.21 18.73 14.21
C VAL A 16 40.88 17.24 14.00
N GLY A 17 39.83 16.91 13.26
CA GLY A 17 39.51 15.52 12.97
C GLY A 17 38.13 15.30 12.36
N SER A 18 37.67 14.05 12.42
CA SER A 18 36.42 13.60 11.83
C SER A 18 35.69 12.63 12.74
N ASN A 19 34.35 12.66 12.71
CA ASN A 19 33.49 11.68 13.36
C ASN A 19 32.41 11.22 12.39
N THR A 20 31.98 9.97 12.54
CA THR A 20 30.99 9.33 11.67
C THR A 20 29.90 8.66 12.48
N VAL A 21 28.64 8.88 12.08
CA VAL A 21 27.48 8.13 12.55
C VAL A 21 26.90 7.33 11.39
N THR A 22 26.66 6.04 11.64
CA THR A 22 26.00 5.13 10.68
C THR A 22 24.68 4.65 11.28
N LYS A 23 23.58 4.84 10.55
CA LYS A 23 22.28 4.25 10.86
C LYS A 23 21.95 3.19 9.82
N THR A 24 22.02 1.93 10.21
CA THR A 24 21.75 0.77 9.35
C THR A 24 20.25 0.64 9.09
N ASN A 25 19.88 0.31 7.84
CA ASN A 25 18.48 0.10 7.40
C ASN A 25 17.50 1.22 7.83
N TYR A 26 17.98 2.46 7.92
CA TYR A 26 17.23 3.55 8.54
C TYR A 26 16.04 4.03 7.70
N ILE A 27 16.17 3.97 6.38
CA ILE A 27 15.09 4.34 5.45
C ILE A 27 14.59 3.09 4.76
N LYS A 28 13.28 2.82 4.87
CA LYS A 28 12.59 1.75 4.14
C LYS A 28 11.72 2.38 3.04
N VAL A 29 12.10 2.13 1.79
CA VAL A 29 11.29 2.51 0.62
C VAL A 29 10.48 1.29 0.21
N VAL A 30 9.15 1.41 0.28
CA VAL A 30 8.22 0.40 -0.22
C VAL A 30 7.69 0.80 -1.58
N THR A 31 7.32 -0.19 -2.40
CA THR A 31 6.66 0.05 -3.68
C THR A 31 5.30 0.70 -3.44
N LYS A 32 4.90 1.61 -4.34
CA LYS A 32 3.53 2.14 -4.32
C LYS A 32 2.53 1.01 -4.57
N PRO A 33 1.37 1.02 -3.90
CA PRO A 33 0.34 0.06 -4.20
C PRO A 33 -0.21 0.27 -5.62
N VAL A 34 -0.50 -0.83 -6.31
CA VAL A 34 -1.23 -0.82 -7.58
C VAL A 34 -2.57 -1.45 -7.32
N ALA A 35 -3.64 -0.67 -7.44
CA ALA A 35 -4.99 -1.10 -7.13
C ALA A 35 -5.51 -2.10 -8.17
N ASP A 36 -6.08 -3.20 -7.72
CA ASP A 36 -6.71 -4.21 -8.57
C ASP A 36 -7.73 -5.03 -7.77
N PHE A 37 -8.71 -5.64 -8.46
CA PHE A 37 -9.71 -6.47 -7.81
C PHE A 37 -10.41 -7.48 -8.74
N THR A 38 -11.07 -8.45 -8.12
CA THR A 38 -12.02 -9.36 -8.79
C THR A 38 -13.40 -9.32 -8.11
N SER A 39 -14.42 -9.77 -8.81
CA SER A 39 -15.80 -9.91 -8.31
C SER A 39 -16.28 -11.35 -8.46
N SER A 40 -17.04 -11.85 -7.49
CA SER A 40 -17.61 -13.21 -7.52
C SER A 40 -18.57 -13.44 -8.70
N VAL A 41 -19.27 -12.39 -9.12
CA VAL A 41 -20.22 -12.37 -10.25
C VAL A 41 -20.18 -11.00 -10.91
N THR A 42 -20.44 -10.95 -12.21
CA THR A 42 -20.52 -9.68 -12.98
C THR A 42 -21.93 -9.38 -13.50
N SER A 43 -22.86 -10.34 -13.35
CA SER A 43 -24.26 -10.18 -13.72
C SER A 43 -25.14 -11.16 -12.96
N GLY A 44 -26.44 -10.86 -12.89
CA GLY A 44 -27.45 -11.73 -12.31
C GLY A 44 -28.76 -10.98 -12.05
N LYS A 45 -29.71 -11.64 -11.38
CA LYS A 45 -31.01 -11.05 -11.05
C LYS A 45 -30.98 -10.41 -9.67
N ALA A 46 -31.54 -9.21 -9.57
CA ALA A 46 -31.67 -8.53 -8.28
C ALA A 46 -32.65 -9.30 -7.35
N PRO A 47 -32.40 -9.30 -6.02
CA PRO A 47 -31.20 -8.80 -5.34
C PRO A 47 -30.02 -9.78 -5.48
N ILE A 48 -28.80 -9.28 -5.64
CA ILE A 48 -27.59 -10.11 -5.80
C ILE A 48 -26.48 -9.66 -4.87
N ASN A 49 -25.95 -10.58 -4.07
CA ASN A 49 -24.76 -10.29 -3.28
C ASN A 49 -23.51 -10.48 -4.15
N VAL A 50 -22.70 -9.45 -4.28
CA VAL A 50 -21.41 -9.49 -4.99
C VAL A 50 -20.29 -9.40 -3.95
N ALA A 51 -19.43 -10.41 -3.91
CA ALA A 51 -18.21 -10.37 -3.11
C ALA A 51 -17.07 -9.81 -3.97
N PHE A 52 -16.38 -8.80 -3.45
CA PHE A 52 -15.18 -8.24 -4.08
C PHE A 52 -13.94 -8.75 -3.35
N THR A 53 -12.93 -9.12 -4.11
CA THR A 53 -11.62 -9.53 -3.59
C THR A 53 -10.56 -8.59 -4.09
N ASP A 54 -9.85 -7.95 -3.16
CA ASP A 54 -8.68 -7.13 -3.43
C ASP A 54 -7.53 -7.99 -3.99
N THR A 55 -7.03 -7.62 -5.17
CA THR A 55 -5.84 -8.21 -5.80
C THR A 55 -4.71 -7.19 -5.94
N SER A 56 -4.82 -6.06 -5.23
CA SER A 56 -3.84 -4.98 -5.26
C SER A 56 -2.45 -5.43 -4.85
N THR A 57 -1.43 -4.88 -5.49
CA THR A 57 -0.01 -5.11 -5.14
C THR A 57 0.54 -3.96 -4.29
N GLY A 58 1.78 -4.08 -3.79
CA GLY A 58 2.51 -2.97 -3.16
C GLY A 58 2.10 -2.59 -1.74
N THR A 59 1.69 -3.57 -0.91
CA THR A 59 1.38 -3.39 0.53
C THR A 59 0.38 -2.26 0.82
N PRO A 60 -0.85 -2.34 0.27
CA PRO A 60 -1.92 -1.43 0.64
C PRO A 60 -2.22 -1.54 2.15
N THR A 61 -2.60 -0.43 2.77
CA THR A 61 -2.93 -0.36 4.21
C THR A 61 -4.32 0.18 4.48
N LYS A 62 -5.00 0.71 3.46
CA LYS A 62 -6.35 1.26 3.53
C LYS A 62 -7.05 1.04 2.20
N TRP A 63 -8.35 0.75 2.25
CA TRP A 63 -9.21 0.55 1.09
C TRP A 63 -10.35 1.54 1.10
N LYS A 64 -10.83 1.91 -0.09
CA LYS A 64 -12.05 2.68 -0.29
C LYS A 64 -12.74 2.17 -1.53
N TRP A 65 -13.86 1.49 -1.33
CA TRP A 65 -14.72 1.01 -2.39
C TRP A 65 -15.85 2.00 -2.65
N SER A 66 -16.21 2.16 -3.92
CA SER A 66 -17.44 2.83 -4.34
C SER A 66 -18.14 1.88 -5.30
N PHE A 67 -19.38 1.51 -4.96
CA PHE A 67 -20.14 0.53 -5.75
C PHE A 67 -20.99 1.18 -6.86
N GLY A 68 -20.92 2.51 -7.00
CA GLY A 68 -21.64 3.27 -8.02
C GLY A 68 -23.08 3.66 -7.65
N ASP A 69 -23.61 3.14 -6.54
CA ASP A 69 -24.96 3.41 -6.01
C ASP A 69 -24.97 4.38 -4.81
N GLY A 70 -23.82 4.99 -4.50
CA GLY A 70 -23.62 5.87 -3.35
C GLY A 70 -23.16 5.16 -2.07
N VAL A 71 -23.17 3.83 -2.03
CA VAL A 71 -22.62 3.05 -0.90
C VAL A 71 -21.11 2.91 -1.06
N THR A 72 -20.41 2.91 0.08
CA THR A 72 -18.95 2.75 0.15
C THR A 72 -18.55 1.74 1.21
N SER A 73 -17.33 1.22 1.10
CA SER A 73 -16.74 0.34 2.12
C SER A 73 -15.26 0.63 2.31
N THR A 74 -14.76 0.40 3.52
CA THR A 74 -13.34 0.47 3.88
C THR A 74 -12.73 -0.90 4.15
N GLN A 75 -13.51 -1.97 4.01
CA GLN A 75 -13.03 -3.34 4.13
C GLN A 75 -12.12 -3.69 2.95
N GLN A 76 -11.14 -4.56 3.17
CA GLN A 76 -10.30 -5.07 2.09
C GLN A 76 -11.11 -5.88 1.07
N ASN A 77 -11.93 -6.82 1.54
CA ASN A 77 -12.75 -7.71 0.71
C ASN A 77 -14.24 -7.55 1.08
N PRO A 78 -14.94 -6.52 0.60
CA PRO A 78 -16.33 -6.27 0.97
C PRO A 78 -17.32 -7.18 0.24
N ILE A 79 -18.50 -7.33 0.82
CA ILE A 79 -19.69 -7.86 0.14
C ILE A 79 -20.69 -6.70 0.00
N HIS A 80 -21.24 -6.53 -1.20
CA HIS A 80 -22.25 -5.52 -1.50
C HIS A 80 -23.49 -6.15 -2.16
N LYS A 81 -24.66 -5.51 -2.07
CA LYS A 81 -25.96 -6.02 -2.56
C LYS A 81 -26.49 -5.24 -3.75
#